data_AF-A0A0C2CY68-F1
#
_entry.id   AF-A0A0C2CY68-F1
#
_cell.length_a   1.000
_cell.length_b   1.000
_cell.length_c   1.000
_cell.angle_alpha   90.00
_cell.angle_beta   90.00
_cell.angle_gamma   90.00
#
_symmetry.space_group_name_H-M   'P 1'
#
loop_
_entity.id
_entity.type
_entity.pdbx_description
1 polymer ?
#
loop_
_entity_poly.entity_id
_entity_poly.type
_entity_poly.pdbx_seq_one_letter_code
_entity_poly.pdbx_strand_id
1 'polypeptide(L)'
;MAKVKKDNGIRKMLVEGRPRCELPTFIDVLPADAQKKLQEIWQNYKQGERCYNERGLTRELLDSLPKEVRKAIFKYRRLPRPLRKAPQDVQDQFRAIYADRSIPFEERPKKIHELAQQVLKGDMLKEFNDYHNKMEAYKKNVEELAQKLSPEAKQAYDKLKDLRKQKYQIMQNLSEAARDELYDLWKEKRDLYPRPR
;
A
#
# COMPACT_ATOMS: atom_id res chain seq x y z
N MET A 1 33.69 -25.36 9.19
CA MET A 1 33.32 -24.14 8.43
C MET A 1 31.85 -24.24 8.04
N ALA A 2 30.95 -23.60 8.79
CA ALA A 2 29.52 -23.65 8.52
C ALA A 2 29.13 -22.60 7.47
N LYS A 3 28.55 -23.04 6.35
CA LYS A 3 27.98 -22.18 5.29
C LYS A 3 26.76 -21.45 5.86
N VAL A 4 26.90 -20.15 6.08
CA VAL A 4 25.79 -19.23 6.32
C VAL A 4 24.92 -19.21 5.06
N LYS A 5 23.76 -19.85 5.10
CA LYS A 5 22.70 -19.67 4.11
C LYS A 5 22.25 -18.21 4.21
N LYS A 6 22.58 -17.40 3.20
CA LYS A 6 22.04 -16.04 3.08
C LYS A 6 20.52 -16.16 2.97
N ASP A 7 19.82 -15.72 4.01
CA ASP A 7 18.37 -15.55 4.02
C ASP A 7 17.95 -14.56 2.94
N ASN A 8 17.59 -15.11 1.77
CA ASN A 8 16.98 -14.36 0.67
C ASN A 8 15.55 -13.87 0.99
N GLY A 9 15.02 -14.16 2.18
CA GLY A 9 13.68 -13.75 2.63
C GLY A 9 13.55 -12.25 2.91
N ILE A 10 14.56 -11.65 3.56
CA ILE A 10 14.51 -10.23 3.95
C ILE A 10 14.62 -9.30 2.74
N ARG A 11 15.38 -9.73 1.72
CA ARG A 11 15.52 -8.98 0.46
C ARG A 11 14.21 -8.92 -0.35
N LYS A 12 13.30 -9.87 -0.14
CA LYS A 12 12.01 -9.94 -0.86
C LYS A 12 10.96 -8.97 -0.27
N MET A 13 10.96 -8.74 1.05
CA MET A 13 10.02 -7.83 1.71
C MET A 13 10.28 -6.34 1.39
N LEU A 14 11.54 -5.93 1.22
CA LEU A 14 11.89 -4.55 0.85
C LEU A 14 11.53 -4.18 -0.61
N VAL A 15 11.21 -5.16 -1.44
CA VAL A 15 10.79 -4.94 -2.84
C VAL A 15 9.29 -4.64 -2.95
N GLU A 16 8.48 -5.02 -1.96
CA GLU A 16 7.02 -4.83 -2.00
C GLU A 16 6.58 -3.37 -1.75
N GLY A 17 7.46 -2.53 -1.20
CA GLY A 17 7.22 -1.10 -1.02
C GLY A 17 7.52 -0.23 -2.24
N ARG A 18 8.30 -0.72 -3.22
CA ARG A 18 8.49 0.00 -4.49
C ARG A 18 7.34 -0.39 -5.43
N PRO A 19 6.61 0.58 -6.01
CA PRO A 19 5.70 0.28 -7.11
C PRO A 19 6.49 -0.54 -8.15
N ARG A 20 5.95 -1.71 -8.52
CA ARG A 20 6.55 -2.49 -9.60
C ARG A 20 6.47 -1.67 -10.88
N CYS A 21 7.36 -1.97 -11.81
CA CYS A 21 7.33 -1.40 -13.14
C CYS A 21 6.14 -1.98 -13.91
N GLU A 22 4.96 -1.44 -13.63
CA GLU A 22 3.66 -1.83 -14.15
C GLU A 22 2.83 -0.54 -14.26
N LEU A 23 1.86 -0.52 -15.19
CA LEU A 23 0.90 0.58 -15.29
C LEU A 23 0.24 0.83 -13.92
N PRO A 24 0.17 2.10 -13.44
CA PRO A 24 -0.40 2.38 -12.14
C PRO A 24 -1.87 1.96 -12.02
N THR A 25 -2.22 1.30 -10.91
CA THR A 25 -3.56 0.75 -10.68
C THR A 25 -4.64 1.80 -10.44
N PHE A 26 -4.26 3.06 -10.20
CA PHE A 26 -5.20 4.16 -9.97
C PHE A 26 -5.62 4.86 -11.26
N ILE A 27 -5.26 4.31 -12.44
CA ILE A 27 -5.55 4.93 -13.74
C ILE A 27 -7.03 5.29 -13.87
N ASP A 28 -7.94 4.43 -13.41
CA ASP A 28 -9.39 4.64 -13.54
C ASP A 28 -9.92 5.85 -12.74
N VAL A 29 -9.11 6.37 -11.81
CA VAL A 29 -9.43 7.58 -11.02
C VAL A 29 -9.04 8.86 -11.76
N LEU A 30 -8.19 8.76 -12.78
CA LEU A 30 -7.72 9.92 -13.53
C LEU A 30 -8.78 10.41 -14.52
N PRO A 31 -8.80 11.71 -14.85
CA PRO A 31 -9.52 12.23 -16.01
C PRO A 31 -9.10 11.54 -17.31
N ALA A 32 -10.01 11.45 -18.29
CA ALA A 32 -9.79 10.66 -19.51
C ALA A 32 -8.55 11.08 -20.32
N ASP A 33 -8.20 12.37 -20.32
CA ASP A 33 -6.99 12.89 -20.95
C ASP A 33 -5.71 12.42 -20.23
N ALA A 34 -5.73 12.42 -18.91
CA ALA A 34 -4.63 11.93 -18.08
C ALA A 34 -4.49 10.40 -18.14
N GLN A 35 -5.60 9.66 -18.26
CA GLN A 35 -5.58 8.23 -18.50
C GLN A 35 -4.86 7.87 -19.80
N LYS A 36 -5.19 8.54 -20.90
CA LYS A 36 -4.55 8.33 -22.21
C LYS A 36 -3.05 8.62 -22.16
N LYS A 37 -2.67 9.77 -21.62
CA LYS A 37 -1.24 10.12 -21.43
C LYS A 37 -0.50 9.09 -20.58
N LEU A 38 -1.14 8.58 -19.52
CA LEU A 38 -0.54 7.55 -18.69
C LEU A 38 -0.38 6.22 -19.45
N GLN A 39 -1.35 5.83 -20.28
CA GLN A 39 -1.22 4.64 -21.13
C GLN A 39 -0.08 4.81 -22.14
N GLU A 40 0.06 5.98 -22.76
CA GLU A 40 1.15 6.29 -23.70
C GLU A 40 2.54 6.20 -23.04
N ILE A 41 2.69 6.76 -21.83
CA ILE A 41 3.95 6.68 -21.06
C ILE A 41 4.40 5.22 -20.86
N TRP A 42 3.45 4.32 -20.60
CA TRP A 42 3.73 2.92 -20.27
C TRP A 42 3.58 1.97 -21.48
N GLN A 43 3.19 2.46 -22.66
CA GLN A 43 2.83 1.63 -23.83
C GLN A 43 4.02 0.81 -24.34
N ASN A 44 5.24 1.37 -24.27
CA ASN A 44 6.46 0.74 -24.77
C ASN A 44 7.26 0.03 -23.67
N TYR A 45 6.78 0.04 -22.42
CA TYR A 45 7.51 -0.55 -21.31
C TYR A 45 7.49 -2.08 -21.37
N LYS A 46 8.68 -2.70 -21.27
CA LYS A 46 8.84 -4.16 -21.26
C LYS A 46 9.09 -4.68 -19.85
N GLN A 47 8.33 -5.71 -19.48
CA GLN A 47 8.44 -6.34 -18.16
C GLN A 47 9.86 -6.86 -17.91
N GLY A 48 10.51 -6.35 -16.86
CA GLY A 48 11.88 -6.72 -16.49
C GLY A 48 12.91 -5.62 -16.75
N GLU A 49 12.58 -4.62 -17.56
CA GLU A 49 13.43 -3.44 -17.76
C GLU A 49 13.28 -2.42 -16.62
N ARG A 50 14.26 -1.51 -16.50
CA ARG A 50 14.24 -0.44 -15.49
C ARG A 50 13.25 0.64 -15.91
N CYS A 51 12.18 0.83 -15.14
CA CYS A 51 11.15 1.83 -15.43
C CYS A 51 11.41 3.25 -14.88
N TYR A 52 12.66 3.72 -14.88
CA TYR A 52 12.97 5.02 -14.26
C TYR A 52 12.32 6.18 -15.01
N ASN A 53 12.31 6.10 -16.34
CA ASN A 53 11.77 7.15 -17.21
C ASN A 53 10.25 7.23 -17.11
N GLU A 54 9.57 6.09 -17.22
CA GLU A 54 8.11 5.97 -17.12
C GLU A 54 7.62 6.46 -15.77
N ARG A 55 8.38 6.17 -14.70
CA ARG A 55 8.06 6.67 -13.35
C ARG A 55 8.31 8.17 -13.20
N GLY A 56 9.35 8.70 -13.84
CA GLY A 56 9.61 10.15 -13.92
C GLY A 56 8.46 10.87 -14.61
N LEU A 57 8.12 10.43 -15.83
CA LEU A 57 7.03 11.00 -16.63
C LEU A 57 5.67 10.83 -15.95
N THR A 58 5.40 9.67 -15.33
CA THR A 58 4.19 9.48 -14.54
C THR A 58 4.12 10.50 -13.41
N ARG A 59 5.24 10.78 -12.74
CA ARG A 59 5.26 11.76 -11.66
C ARG A 59 5.02 13.17 -12.17
N GLU A 60 5.64 13.57 -13.28
CA GLU A 60 5.44 14.89 -13.90
C GLU A 60 3.99 15.07 -14.33
N LEU A 61 3.40 14.05 -14.98
CA LEU A 61 1.99 14.03 -15.31
C LEU A 61 1.15 14.23 -14.05
N LEU A 62 1.39 13.46 -12.98
CA LEU A 62 0.64 13.60 -11.73
C LEU A 62 0.79 14.97 -11.10
N ASP A 63 2.00 15.54 -11.06
CA ASP A 63 2.25 16.87 -10.49
C ASP A 63 1.58 18.00 -11.30
N SER A 64 1.37 17.80 -12.62
CA SER A 64 0.62 18.72 -13.48
C SER A 64 -0.89 18.71 -13.24
N LEU A 65 -1.44 17.67 -12.58
CA LEU A 65 -2.88 17.55 -12.35
C LEU A 65 -3.38 18.48 -11.24
N PRO A 66 -4.66 18.92 -11.32
CA PRO A 66 -5.30 19.69 -10.26
C PRO A 66 -5.18 19.01 -8.89
N LYS A 67 -5.10 19.82 -7.83
CA LYS A 67 -4.93 19.33 -6.45
C LYS A 67 -5.99 18.30 -6.07
N GLU A 68 -7.24 18.52 -6.46
CA GLU A 68 -8.35 17.62 -6.15
C GLU A 68 -8.23 16.26 -6.85
N VAL A 69 -7.77 16.23 -8.11
CA VAL A 69 -7.49 14.98 -8.83
C VAL A 69 -6.34 14.21 -8.15
N ARG A 70 -5.27 14.91 -7.78
CA ARG A 70 -4.17 14.30 -7.02
C ARG A 70 -4.64 13.73 -5.69
N LYS A 71 -5.49 14.46 -4.95
CA LYS A 71 -6.09 13.98 -3.70
C LYS A 71 -6.91 12.71 -3.90
N ALA A 72 -7.68 12.61 -4.98
CA ALA A 72 -8.44 11.40 -5.30
C ALA A 72 -7.52 10.18 -5.47
N ILE A 73 -6.36 10.35 -6.10
CA ILE A 73 -5.34 9.28 -6.24
C ILE A 73 -4.73 8.88 -4.90
N PHE A 74 -4.48 9.84 -3.99
CA PHE A 74 -3.99 9.53 -2.65
C PHE A 74 -5.04 8.82 -1.80
N LYS A 75 -6.32 9.19 -1.95
CA LYS A 75 -7.46 8.54 -1.29
C LYS A 75 -7.73 7.14 -1.88
N TYR A 76 -7.28 6.86 -3.10
CA TYR A 76 -7.35 5.53 -3.70
C TYR A 76 -6.46 4.54 -2.92
N ARG A 77 -7.12 3.78 -2.03
CA ARG A 77 -6.50 2.70 -1.24
C ARG A 77 -6.09 1.57 -2.20
N ARG A 78 -4.80 1.25 -2.24
CA ARG A 78 -4.30 0.11 -3.01
C ARG A 78 -4.83 -1.20 -2.42
N LEU A 79 -5.56 -1.96 -3.23
CA LEU A 79 -6.03 -3.28 -2.85
C LEU A 79 -4.90 -4.33 -2.93
N PRO A 80 -4.93 -5.36 -2.07
CA PRO A 80 -4.11 -6.56 -2.20
C PRO A 80 -4.19 -7.17 -3.61
N ARG A 81 -3.10 -7.83 -4.05
CA ARG A 81 -3.00 -8.37 -5.41
C ARG A 81 -4.16 -9.27 -5.84
N PRO A 82 -4.66 -10.22 -5.01
CA PRO A 82 -5.79 -11.07 -5.40
C PRO A 82 -7.06 -10.27 -5.72
N LEU A 83 -7.22 -9.12 -5.08
CA LEU A 83 -8.41 -8.27 -5.23
C LEU A 83 -8.30 -7.31 -6.42
N ARG A 84 -7.10 -7.06 -6.97
CA ARG A 84 -6.91 -6.12 -8.09
C ARG A 84 -7.49 -6.61 -9.43
N LYS A 85 -7.67 -7.93 -9.57
CA LYS A 85 -8.26 -8.54 -10.77
C LYS A 85 -9.78 -8.69 -10.67
N ALA A 86 -10.36 -8.43 -9.49
CA ALA A 86 -11.78 -8.54 -9.30
C ALA A 86 -12.52 -7.46 -10.12
N PRO A 87 -13.79 -7.68 -10.48
CA PRO A 87 -14.65 -6.65 -11.04
C PRO A 87 -14.65 -5.36 -10.20
N GLN A 88 -14.84 -4.21 -10.86
CA GLN A 88 -14.69 -2.89 -10.21
C GLN A 88 -15.67 -2.70 -9.04
N ASP A 89 -16.91 -3.18 -9.18
CA ASP A 89 -17.93 -3.21 -8.13
C ASP A 89 -17.48 -3.99 -6.89
N VAL A 90 -16.82 -5.15 -7.10
CA VAL A 90 -16.24 -5.94 -6.01
C VAL A 90 -15.07 -5.20 -5.37
N GLN A 91 -14.19 -4.59 -6.17
CA GLN A 91 -13.08 -3.78 -5.67
C GLN A 91 -13.55 -2.62 -4.79
N ASP A 92 -14.62 -1.94 -5.19
CA ASP A 92 -15.17 -0.80 -4.46
C ASP A 92 -15.74 -1.20 -3.09
N GLN A 93 -16.34 -2.40 -2.98
CA GLN A 93 -16.76 -2.94 -1.68
C GLN A 93 -15.57 -3.12 -0.72
N PHE A 94 -14.44 -3.64 -1.21
CA PHE A 94 -13.22 -3.72 -0.38
C PHE A 94 -12.67 -2.34 -0.03
N ARG A 95 -12.65 -1.39 -0.99
CA ARG A 95 -12.19 -0.01 -0.73
C ARG A 95 -13.05 0.67 0.33
N ALA A 96 -14.36 0.41 0.35
CA ALA A 96 -15.27 0.95 1.36
C ALA A 96 -14.86 0.51 2.77
N ILE A 97 -14.50 -0.76 2.98
CA ILE A 97 -13.97 -1.23 4.28
C ILE A 97 -12.68 -0.50 4.67
N TYR A 98 -11.78 -0.25 3.71
CA TYR A 98 -10.55 0.51 4.00
C TYR A 98 -10.80 1.98 4.30
N ALA A 99 -11.82 2.57 3.67
CA ALA A 99 -12.21 3.97 3.83
C ALA A 99 -12.98 4.21 5.13
N ASP A 100 -13.72 3.21 5.60
CA ASP A 100 -14.48 3.28 6.85
C ASP A 100 -13.53 3.49 8.04
N ARG A 101 -13.76 4.60 8.75
CA ARG A 101 -12.98 5.02 9.92
C ARG A 101 -13.51 4.42 11.21
N SER A 102 -14.75 3.96 11.22
CA SER A 102 -15.35 3.28 12.37
C SER A 102 -14.70 1.93 12.62
N ILE A 103 -14.07 1.33 11.61
CA ILE A 103 -13.43 0.01 11.69
C ILE A 103 -12.02 0.14 12.28
N PRO A 104 -11.77 -0.41 13.47
CA PRO A 104 -10.44 -0.44 14.08
C PRO A 104 -9.44 -1.18 13.19
N PHE A 105 -8.18 -0.74 13.19
CA PHE A 105 -7.13 -1.32 12.33
C PHE A 105 -7.00 -2.84 12.48
N GLU A 106 -7.11 -3.36 13.70
CA GLU A 106 -6.97 -4.79 14.03
C GLU A 106 -8.16 -5.64 13.54
N GLU A 107 -9.34 -5.03 13.35
CA GLU A 107 -10.54 -5.73 12.89
C GLU A 107 -10.67 -5.70 11.37
N ARG A 108 -10.01 -4.75 10.69
CA ARG A 108 -10.06 -4.65 9.22
C ARG A 108 -9.70 -5.96 8.52
N PRO A 109 -8.62 -6.69 8.88
CA PRO A 109 -8.28 -7.95 8.23
C PRO A 109 -9.42 -8.99 8.30
N LYS A 110 -10.13 -9.05 9.43
CA LYS A 110 -11.26 -9.97 9.62
C LYS A 110 -12.43 -9.59 8.71
N LYS A 111 -12.84 -8.32 8.71
CA LYS A 111 -13.92 -7.84 7.85
C LYS A 111 -13.62 -8.00 6.35
N ILE A 112 -12.36 -7.78 5.96
CA ILE A 112 -11.91 -8.01 4.57
C ILE A 112 -11.99 -9.50 4.24
N HIS A 113 -11.57 -10.38 5.15
CA HIS A 113 -11.64 -11.83 4.94
C HIS A 113 -13.10 -12.31 4.83
N GLU A 114 -13.99 -11.85 5.71
CA GLU A 114 -15.43 -12.16 5.67
C GLU A 114 -16.07 -11.72 4.35
N LEU A 115 -15.83 -10.47 3.93
CA LEU A 115 -16.33 -9.98 2.64
C LEU A 115 -15.78 -10.83 1.49
N ALA A 116 -14.51 -11.20 1.52
CA ALA A 116 -13.90 -12.02 0.48
C ALA A 116 -14.56 -13.40 0.36
N GLN A 117 -14.91 -14.06 1.47
CA GLN A 117 -15.65 -15.32 1.42
C GLN A 117 -17.05 -15.18 0.79
N GLN A 118 -17.66 -14.00 0.90
CA GLN A 118 -19.01 -13.75 0.37
C GLN A 118 -19.00 -13.42 -1.14
N VAL A 119 -18.06 -12.57 -1.57
CA VAL A 119 -18.10 -11.96 -2.91
C VAL A 119 -17.14 -12.61 -3.92
N LEU A 120 -16.05 -13.22 -3.46
CA LEU A 120 -15.11 -13.89 -4.35
C LEU A 120 -15.53 -15.34 -4.59
N LYS A 121 -15.25 -15.84 -5.79
CA LYS A 121 -15.55 -17.22 -6.20
C LYS A 121 -14.40 -17.82 -7.01
N GLY A 122 -14.36 -19.15 -7.08
CA GLY A 122 -13.40 -19.90 -7.89
C GLY A 122 -11.94 -19.57 -7.56
N ASP A 123 -11.13 -19.35 -8.60
CA ASP A 123 -9.70 -19.10 -8.49
C ASP A 123 -9.37 -17.82 -7.70
N MET A 124 -10.20 -16.78 -7.78
CA MET A 124 -9.96 -15.54 -7.03
C MET A 124 -10.09 -15.74 -5.52
N LEU A 125 -11.07 -16.54 -5.08
CA LEU A 125 -11.24 -16.87 -3.67
C LEU A 125 -10.04 -17.70 -3.17
N LYS A 126 -9.57 -18.65 -3.99
CA LYS A 126 -8.37 -19.45 -3.68
C LYS A 126 -7.13 -18.57 -3.57
N GLU A 127 -6.86 -17.70 -4.54
CA GLU A 127 -5.74 -16.75 -4.51
C GLU A 127 -5.80 -15.83 -3.28
N PHE A 128 -7.00 -15.37 -2.90
CA PHE A 128 -7.19 -14.55 -1.71
C PHE A 128 -6.91 -15.33 -0.43
N ASN A 129 -7.42 -16.54 -0.28
CA ASN A 129 -7.20 -17.38 0.90
C ASN A 129 -5.72 -17.74 1.05
N ASP A 130 -5.02 -18.06 -0.05
CA ASP A 130 -3.57 -18.28 -0.03
C ASP A 130 -2.81 -17.04 0.44
N TYR A 131 -3.22 -15.85 -0.02
CA TYR A 131 -2.65 -14.58 0.44
C TYR A 131 -2.94 -14.34 1.94
N HIS A 132 -4.18 -14.54 2.38
CA HIS A 132 -4.58 -14.37 3.77
C HIS A 132 -3.79 -15.29 4.71
N ASN A 133 -3.70 -16.58 4.37
CA ASN A 133 -2.94 -17.56 5.14
C ASN A 133 -1.45 -17.21 5.24
N LYS A 134 -0.85 -16.69 4.16
CA LYS A 134 0.54 -16.19 4.18
C LYS A 134 0.71 -14.99 5.10
N MET A 135 -0.25 -14.07 5.12
CA MET A 135 -0.22 -12.91 6.01
C MET A 135 -0.37 -13.31 7.48
N GLU A 136 -1.25 -14.26 7.79
CA GLU A 136 -1.41 -14.81 9.14
C GLU A 136 -0.15 -15.56 9.60
N ALA A 137 0.43 -16.39 8.73
CA ALA A 137 1.70 -17.07 9.03
C ALA A 137 2.84 -16.08 9.26
N TYR A 138 2.92 -15.01 8.45
CA TYR A 138 3.89 -13.94 8.63
C TYR A 138 3.70 -13.24 9.98
N LYS A 139 2.47 -12.91 10.36
CA LYS A 139 2.16 -12.28 11.65
C LYS A 139 2.62 -13.15 12.82
N LYS A 140 2.28 -14.45 12.80
CA LYS A 140 2.70 -15.41 13.82
C LYS A 140 4.23 -15.52 13.91
N ASN A 141 4.92 -15.62 12.77
CA ASN A 141 6.39 -15.68 12.74
C ASN A 141 7.02 -14.40 13.35
N VAL A 142 6.48 -13.21 13.02
CA VAL A 142 6.96 -11.96 13.64
C VAL A 142 6.74 -11.95 15.15
N GLU A 143 5.61 -12.47 15.63
CA GLU A 143 5.33 -12.60 17.07
C GLU A 143 6.31 -13.57 17.77
N GLU A 144 6.62 -14.72 17.15
CA GLU A 144 7.63 -15.66 17.64
C GLU A 144 9.03 -15.05 17.68
N LEU A 145 9.40 -14.28 16.64
CA LEU A 145 10.67 -13.54 16.63
C LEU A 145 10.71 -12.47 17.72
N ALA A 146 9.59 -11.77 17.96
CA ALA A 146 9.48 -10.78 19.02
C ALA A 146 9.62 -11.40 20.42
N GLN A 147 9.18 -12.65 20.62
CA GLN A 147 9.37 -13.38 21.88
C GLN A 147 10.84 -13.73 22.15
N LYS A 148 11.65 -13.91 21.11
CA LYS A 148 13.09 -14.22 21.20
C LYS A 148 13.98 -13.00 21.43
N LEU A 149 13.40 -11.79 21.48
CA LEU A 149 14.15 -10.56 21.74
C LEU A 149 14.67 -10.51 23.18
N SER A 150 15.77 -9.79 23.38
CA SER A 150 16.24 -9.43 24.73
C SER A 150 15.18 -8.57 25.44
N PRO A 151 15.16 -8.53 26.79
CA PRO A 151 14.17 -7.73 27.53
C PRO A 151 14.15 -6.25 27.11
N GLU A 152 15.32 -5.65 26.90
CA GLU A 152 15.44 -4.26 26.43
C GLU A 152 14.88 -4.08 25.01
N ALA A 153 15.24 -4.98 24.08
CA ALA A 153 14.76 -4.92 22.71
C ALA A 153 13.25 -5.17 22.60
N LYS A 154 12.71 -6.07 23.43
CA LYS A 154 11.27 -6.35 23.51
C LYS A 154 10.51 -5.13 24.02
N GLN A 155 10.99 -4.52 25.10
CA GLN A 155 10.40 -3.28 25.64
C GLN A 155 10.39 -2.16 24.59
N ALA A 156 11.49 -1.99 23.85
CA ALA A 156 11.57 -1.00 22.77
C ALA A 156 10.61 -1.36 21.61
N TYR A 157 10.53 -2.63 21.21
CA TYR A 157 9.63 -3.11 20.17
C TYR A 157 8.17 -2.82 20.51
N ASP A 158 7.74 -3.11 21.74
CA ASP A 158 6.37 -2.87 22.19
C ASP A 158 6.05 -1.37 22.21
N LYS A 159 6.94 -0.51 22.72
CA LYS A 159 6.79 0.95 22.65
C LYS A 159 6.65 1.46 21.21
N LEU A 160 7.46 0.95 20.29
CA LEU A 160 7.39 1.32 18.88
C LEU A 160 6.09 0.83 18.21
N LYS A 161 5.61 -0.36 18.59
CA LYS A 161 4.33 -0.90 18.13
C LYS A 161 3.16 -0.03 18.61
N ASP A 162 3.17 0.39 19.87
CA ASP A 162 2.12 1.25 20.42
C ASP A 162 2.18 2.68 19.86
N LEU A 163 3.38 3.25 19.66
CA LEU A 163 3.53 4.54 18.99
C LEU A 163 2.92 4.53 17.57
N ARG A 164 3.08 3.42 16.82
CA ARG A 164 2.43 3.26 15.51
C ARG A 164 0.90 3.26 15.62
N LYS A 165 0.34 2.60 16.64
CA LYS A 165 -1.11 2.61 16.90
C LYS A 165 -1.61 4.00 17.27
N GLN A 166 -0.90 4.70 18.15
CA GLN A 166 -1.24 6.08 18.54
C GLN A 166 -1.21 7.02 17.33
N LYS A 167 -0.15 6.96 16.50
CA LYS A 167 -0.06 7.72 15.24
C LYS A 167 -1.28 7.46 14.35
N TYR A 168 -1.67 6.20 14.23
CA TYR A 168 -2.83 5.83 13.43
C TYR A 168 -4.14 6.39 14.01
N GLN A 169 -4.35 6.29 15.33
CA GLN A 169 -5.53 6.84 16.02
C GLN A 169 -5.64 8.36 15.86
N ILE A 170 -4.52 9.09 16.06
CA ILE A 170 -4.47 10.54 15.83
C ILE A 170 -4.94 10.84 14.40
N MET A 171 -4.37 10.15 13.40
CA MET A 171 -4.76 10.35 12.00
C MET A 171 -6.21 9.93 11.70
N GLN A 172 -6.82 9.01 12.44
CA GLN A 172 -8.23 8.64 12.26
C GLN A 172 -9.18 9.69 12.82
N ASN A 173 -8.86 10.24 13.99
CA ASN A 173 -9.72 11.17 14.73
C ASN A 173 -9.71 12.59 14.16
N LEU A 174 -8.73 12.92 13.31
CA LEU A 174 -8.70 14.21 12.62
C LEU A 174 -9.83 14.33 11.57
N SER A 175 -10.31 15.56 11.39
CA SER A 175 -11.20 15.91 10.29
C SER A 175 -10.52 15.67 8.94
N GLU A 176 -11.30 15.58 7.86
CA GLU A 176 -10.73 15.41 6.54
C GLU A 176 -9.83 16.57 6.12
N ALA A 177 -10.29 17.80 6.36
CA ALA A 177 -9.53 19.02 6.07
C ALA A 177 -8.18 19.08 6.81
N ALA A 178 -8.17 18.79 8.11
CA ALA A 178 -6.94 18.83 8.91
C ALA A 178 -5.89 17.81 8.45
N ARG A 179 -6.32 16.63 7.99
CA ARG A 179 -5.38 15.63 7.44
C ARG A 179 -4.85 16.06 6.09
N ASP A 180 -5.70 16.63 5.24
CA ASP A 180 -5.29 17.17 3.95
C ASP A 180 -4.20 18.25 4.15
N GLU A 181 -4.39 19.16 5.10
CA GLU A 181 -3.37 20.16 5.47
C GLU A 181 -2.05 19.52 5.93
N LEU A 182 -2.12 18.50 6.80
CA LEU A 182 -0.92 17.76 7.22
C LEU A 182 -0.23 17.05 6.05
N TYR A 183 -0.99 16.47 5.13
CA TYR A 183 -0.44 15.84 3.93
C TYR A 183 0.22 16.86 3.00
N ASP A 184 -0.39 18.04 2.83
CA ASP A 184 0.17 19.14 2.05
C ASP A 184 1.49 19.61 2.68
N LEU A 185 1.52 19.84 4.00
CA LEU A 185 2.73 20.20 4.74
C LEU A 185 3.84 19.15 4.55
N TRP A 186 3.53 17.86 4.63
CA TRP A 186 4.53 16.81 4.41
C TRP A 186 5.00 16.72 2.96
N LYS A 187 4.12 17.01 2.00
CA LYS A 187 4.50 17.12 0.59
C LYS A 187 5.49 18.27 0.42
N GLU A 188 5.13 19.46 0.88
CA GLU A 188 5.99 20.65 0.81
C GLU A 188 7.33 20.41 1.48
N LYS A 189 7.34 19.88 2.71
CA LYS A 189 8.59 19.54 3.42
C LYS A 189 9.48 18.60 2.60
N ARG A 190 8.90 17.59 1.94
CA ARG A 190 9.65 16.65 1.09
C ARG A 190 10.18 17.33 -0.17
N ASP A 191 9.40 18.22 -0.75
CA ASP A 191 9.75 18.87 -2.02
C ASP A 191 10.74 20.04 -1.81
N LEU A 192 10.73 20.68 -0.63
CA LEU A 192 11.76 21.61 -0.15
C LEU A 192 13.09 20.91 0.18
N TYR A 193 13.10 19.59 0.37
CA TYR A 193 14.32 18.88 0.68
C TYR A 193 15.26 18.92 -0.54
N PRO A 194 16.47 19.51 -0.42
CA PRO A 194 17.39 19.65 -1.54
C PRO A 194 17.74 18.26 -2.07
N ARG A 195 17.44 18.02 -3.34
CA ARG A 195 17.82 16.76 -4.00
C ARG A 195 19.23 16.93 -4.57
N PRO A 196 20.18 16.04 -4.26
CA PRO A 196 21.44 16.02 -4.99
C PRO A 196 21.13 15.82 -6.47
N ARG A 197 21.67 16.72 -7.31
CA ARG A 197 21.61 16.60 -8.77
C ARG A 197 22.54 15.49 -9.24
#